data_AF-A0A416REA8-F1
#
_entry.id   AF-A0A416REA8-F1
#
_cell.length_a   1.000
_cell.length_b   1.000
_cell.length_c   1.000
_cell.angle_alpha   90.00
_cell.angle_beta   90.00
_cell.angle_gamma   90.00
#
_symmetry.space_group_name_H-M   'P 1'
#
loop_
_entity.id
_entity.type
_entity.pdbx_description
1 polymer ?
#
loop_
_entity_poly.entity_id
_entity_poly.type
_entity_poly.pdbx_seq_one_letter_code
_entity_poly.pdbx_strand_id
1 'polypeptide(L)'
;MEMKFDRKRIWIHMLAAVTAAAVTVSPVLAAGGPQLPENYHSPFSDVGENQWFYPYVCALNVEHVVAGYDDGRFGPYDATKAGEGILMVMKATGSGDQYPAEGQHYAAGYVDYAVSKGWLTRSEVPASLDQEISRSFIARLAAKALGLTPITHASPFADVDDGYITALYRLGVVAGSEENGQRLFHPDSTITRAELSTIIWQIMQYANRESDDGYLTLGSYKVHALSDVPVNTYDAEKFRKVGYRMTYTDPNVTTSLGVDVSYHQGVIDWEKVAADGIDFAMIRAGGRYYGSGVIFEDTQFRRNLQGAMDAGLETGVYFFSQAITVEEAREEARFLLDLLKDFDFHGPVVFDWENIDYDTARTDGVGSATVTAMANAFCQEVENAGYQSMIYFNRYIAYLIYELSGVADYPFWIAEYGETPEFYYDYQIWQYTDSGKVNGINGPVDMNIRLTPQ
;
A
#
# COMPACT_ATOMS: atom_id res chain seq x y z
N MET A 1 55.23 38.51 40.97
CA MET A 1 54.79 39.90 40.75
C MET A 1 53.62 39.83 39.79
N GLU A 2 52.36 39.85 40.25
CA GLU A 2 51.63 41.03 40.76
C GLU A 2 51.65 42.19 39.74
N MET A 3 50.56 42.81 39.28
CA MET A 3 49.12 42.89 39.66
C MET A 3 48.27 43.10 38.36
N LYS A 4 46.93 43.12 38.29
CA LYS A 4 45.80 43.14 39.27
C LYS A 4 44.51 42.59 38.60
N PHE A 5 43.40 42.50 39.35
CA PHE A 5 42.03 42.43 38.80
C PHE A 5 41.45 43.83 38.57
N ASP A 6 40.58 43.99 37.56
CA ASP A 6 39.34 44.78 37.74
C ASP A 6 38.18 44.12 36.95
N ARG A 7 36.98 44.12 37.54
CA ARG A 7 35.75 43.54 36.99
C ARG A 7 34.76 44.65 36.66
N LYS A 8 34.48 44.89 35.38
CA LYS A 8 33.28 45.63 34.97
C LYS A 8 32.35 44.73 34.16
N ARG A 9 31.28 44.27 34.81
CA ARG A 9 30.11 43.69 34.17
C ARG A 9 29.41 44.80 33.37
N ILE A 10 29.28 44.62 32.06
CA ILE A 10 28.32 45.36 31.23
C ILE A 10 27.26 44.36 30.80
N TRP A 11 26.03 44.53 31.29
CA TRP A 11 24.88 43.73 30.88
C TRP A 11 24.33 44.30 29.57
N ILE A 12 24.76 43.74 28.43
CA ILE A 12 24.09 44.00 27.15
C ILE A 12 22.86 43.11 27.11
N HIS A 13 21.67 43.71 27.16
CA HIS A 13 20.43 43.02 26.80
C HIS A 13 20.42 42.86 25.29
N MET A 14 20.92 41.73 24.78
CA MET A 14 20.59 41.30 23.43
C MET A 14 19.13 40.86 23.43
N LEU A 15 18.25 41.76 22.96
CA LEU A 15 16.92 41.40 22.52
C LEU A 15 17.10 40.52 21.27
N ALA A 16 17.21 39.21 21.47
CA ALA A 16 17.23 38.25 20.39
C ALA A 16 15.85 38.25 19.73
N ALA A 17 15.68 39.07 18.71
CA ALA A 17 14.60 38.92 17.76
C ALA A 17 14.80 37.55 17.08
N VAL A 18 14.13 36.53 17.59
CA VAL A 18 13.99 35.25 16.91
C VAL A 18 13.12 35.52 15.69
N THR A 19 13.77 35.93 14.60
CA THR A 19 13.22 35.76 13.26
C THR A 19 13.06 34.26 13.07
N ALA A 20 11.86 33.74 13.35
CA ALA A 20 11.45 32.44 12.87
C ALA A 20 11.55 32.51 11.34
N ALA A 21 12.66 32.02 10.80
CA ALA A 21 12.74 31.72 9.39
C ALA A 21 11.71 30.62 9.16
N ALA A 22 10.57 30.98 8.58
CA ALA A 22 9.59 30.01 8.14
C ALA A 22 10.29 29.12 7.11
N VAL A 23 10.72 27.93 7.55
CA VAL A 23 11.16 26.89 6.64
C VAL A 23 9.92 26.55 5.83
N THR A 24 9.89 26.99 4.57
CA THR A 24 8.81 26.67 3.65
C THR A 24 8.95 25.21 3.26
N VAL A 25 8.46 24.33 4.13
CA VAL A 25 8.30 22.91 3.85
C VAL A 25 7.20 22.80 2.81
N SER A 26 7.59 22.74 1.53
CA SER A 26 6.70 22.23 0.49
C SER A 26 6.52 20.72 0.76
N PRO A 27 5.32 20.24 1.11
CA PRO A 27 5.11 18.81 1.28
C PRO A 27 5.34 18.12 -0.06
N VAL A 28 6.09 17.02 -0.05
CA VAL A 28 6.13 16.09 -1.20
C VAL A 28 4.77 15.40 -1.24
N LEU A 29 3.92 15.75 -2.19
CA LEU A 29 2.55 15.26 -2.25
C LEU A 29 2.50 13.96 -3.06
N ALA A 30 1.96 12.90 -2.48
CA ALA A 30 1.92 11.55 -3.07
C ALA A 30 0.84 11.36 -4.16
N ALA A 31 0.06 12.41 -4.45
CA ALA A 31 -0.99 12.41 -5.48
C ALA A 31 -0.98 13.74 -6.24
N GLY A 32 -1.50 13.73 -7.47
CA GLY A 32 -1.77 14.96 -8.22
C GLY A 32 -2.75 15.86 -7.46
N GLY A 33 -2.58 17.18 -7.58
CA GLY A 33 -3.44 18.14 -6.88
C GLY A 33 -4.89 18.16 -7.40
N PRO A 34 -5.84 18.62 -6.59
CA PRO A 34 -7.25 18.61 -6.95
C PRO A 34 -7.55 19.42 -8.21
N GLN A 35 -8.45 18.88 -9.03
CA GLN A 35 -9.07 19.61 -10.13
C GLN A 35 -10.19 20.48 -9.56
N LEU A 36 -10.21 21.76 -9.93
CA LEU A 36 -11.26 22.71 -9.55
C LEU A 36 -12.30 22.81 -10.67
N PRO A 37 -13.56 23.20 -10.36
CA PRO A 37 -14.57 23.50 -11.38
C PRO A 37 -14.09 24.58 -12.36
N GLU A 38 -14.52 24.51 -13.62
CA GLU A 38 -14.17 25.51 -14.63
C GLU A 38 -14.55 26.93 -14.17
N ASN A 39 -13.60 27.86 -14.29
CA ASN A 39 -13.74 29.27 -13.85
C ASN A 39 -13.96 29.45 -12.33
N TYR A 40 -13.60 28.47 -11.50
CA TYR A 40 -13.56 28.66 -10.05
C TYR A 40 -12.40 29.60 -9.65
N HIS A 41 -12.72 30.67 -8.92
CA HIS A 41 -11.76 31.54 -8.26
C HIS A 41 -11.96 31.47 -6.74
N SER A 42 -10.87 31.54 -5.98
CA SER A 42 -10.96 31.52 -4.52
C SER A 42 -11.81 32.68 -3.98
N PRO A 43 -12.70 32.46 -3.01
CA PRO A 43 -13.43 33.53 -2.34
C PRO A 43 -12.56 34.31 -1.33
N PHE A 44 -11.32 33.87 -1.09
CA PHE A 44 -10.45 34.42 -0.06
C PHE A 44 -9.44 35.41 -0.62
N SER A 45 -9.34 36.58 0.01
CA SER A 45 -8.51 37.70 -0.43
C SER A 45 -6.99 37.45 -0.43
N ASP A 46 -6.53 36.41 0.28
CA ASP A 46 -5.12 36.04 0.45
C ASP A 46 -4.76 34.66 -0.14
N VAL A 47 -5.66 34.06 -0.95
CA VAL A 47 -5.45 32.76 -1.61
C VAL A 47 -5.40 32.94 -3.14
N GLY A 48 -4.22 33.31 -3.64
CA GLY A 48 -3.98 33.53 -5.08
C GLY A 48 -3.58 32.26 -5.85
N GLU A 49 -3.97 32.17 -7.12
CA GLU A 49 -3.80 31.00 -8.02
C GLU A 49 -2.36 30.45 -8.10
N ASN A 50 -1.35 31.31 -7.93
CA ASN A 50 0.07 30.93 -7.97
C ASN A 50 0.62 30.36 -6.64
N GLN A 51 -0.21 30.20 -5.60
CA GLN A 51 0.19 29.64 -4.31
C GLN A 51 0.06 28.11 -4.31
N TRP A 52 1.04 27.39 -3.75
CA TRP A 52 1.06 25.92 -3.71
C TRP A 52 -0.16 25.30 -3.01
N PHE A 53 -0.74 26.01 -2.03
CA PHE A 53 -1.94 25.58 -1.31
C PHE A 53 -3.26 25.92 -2.01
N TYR A 54 -3.24 26.75 -3.06
CA TYR A 54 -4.44 27.24 -3.75
C TYR A 54 -5.44 26.13 -4.10
N PRO A 55 -5.07 25.06 -4.84
CA PRO A 55 -6.06 24.07 -5.27
C PRO A 55 -6.67 23.32 -4.07
N TYR A 56 -5.90 23.06 -3.01
CA TYR A 56 -6.37 22.36 -1.81
C TYR A 56 -7.35 23.19 -0.99
N VAL A 57 -7.03 24.46 -0.74
CA VAL A 57 -7.91 25.40 0.00
C VAL A 57 -9.22 25.62 -0.77
N CYS A 58 -9.14 25.79 -2.09
CA CYS A 58 -10.30 25.95 -2.96
C CYS A 58 -11.18 24.68 -3.00
N ALA A 59 -10.59 23.49 -3.18
CA ALA A 59 -11.34 22.23 -3.18
C ALA A 59 -12.05 21.97 -1.84
N LEU A 60 -11.35 22.16 -0.72
CA LEU A 60 -11.97 22.02 0.61
C LEU A 60 -13.04 23.08 0.91
N ASN A 61 -13.02 24.23 0.23
CA ASN A 61 -14.07 25.23 0.37
C ASN A 61 -15.33 24.87 -0.43
N VAL A 62 -15.16 24.30 -1.63
CA VAL A 62 -16.25 23.70 -2.43
C VAL A 62 -16.96 22.61 -1.62
N GLU A 63 -16.21 21.71 -0.99
CA GLU A 63 -16.73 20.63 -0.13
C GLU A 63 -17.18 21.10 1.27
N HIS A 64 -17.21 22.41 1.52
CA HIS A 64 -17.63 23.02 2.80
C HIS A 64 -16.88 22.51 4.05
N VAL A 65 -15.65 22.00 3.86
CA VAL A 65 -14.73 21.57 4.93
C VAL A 65 -13.99 22.75 5.54
N VAL A 66 -13.64 23.78 4.74
CA VAL A 66 -12.96 24.99 5.22
C VAL A 66 -13.72 26.28 4.94
N ALA A 67 -13.57 27.23 5.87
CA ALA A 67 -14.07 28.59 5.78
C ALA A 67 -12.95 29.61 6.07
N GLY A 68 -13.16 30.84 5.62
CA GLY A 68 -12.32 31.99 5.95
C GLY A 68 -12.79 32.71 7.21
N TYR A 69 -12.05 33.74 7.61
CA TYR A 69 -12.43 34.66 8.67
C TYR A 69 -13.42 35.72 8.18
N ASP A 70 -14.09 36.40 9.13
CA ASP A 70 -15.03 37.50 8.86
C ASP A 70 -14.41 38.69 8.11
N ASP A 71 -13.07 38.81 8.10
CA ASP A 71 -12.32 39.83 7.35
C ASP A 71 -12.13 39.48 5.85
N GLY A 72 -12.60 38.32 5.40
CA GLY A 72 -12.47 37.85 4.01
C GLY A 72 -11.12 37.21 3.67
N ARG A 73 -10.28 36.89 4.67
CA ARG A 73 -9.07 36.08 4.48
C ARG A 73 -9.31 34.61 4.78
N PHE A 74 -8.49 33.75 4.20
CA PHE A 74 -8.28 32.39 4.66
C PHE A 74 -7.18 32.30 5.72
N GLY A 75 -6.20 33.21 5.76
CA GLY A 75 -5.07 33.11 6.69
C GLY A 75 -4.20 31.86 6.47
N PRO A 76 -3.68 31.59 5.25
CA PRO A 76 -2.98 30.35 4.94
C PRO A 76 -1.76 30.05 5.83
N TYR A 77 -1.07 31.10 6.29
CA TYR A 77 0.10 31.00 7.17
C TYR A 77 -0.23 31.15 8.66
N ASP A 78 -1.50 31.36 9.00
CA ASP A 78 -1.93 31.48 10.39
C ASP A 78 -1.93 30.06 11.03
N ALA A 79 -1.54 30.00 12.30
CA ALA A 79 -1.46 28.75 13.07
C ALA A 79 -2.86 28.17 13.33
N THR A 80 -3.09 26.92 12.91
CA THR A 80 -4.39 26.25 13.09
C THR A 80 -4.71 26.06 14.57
N LYS A 81 -5.94 26.40 14.97
CA LYS A 81 -6.42 26.17 16.34
C LYS A 81 -6.99 24.76 16.50
N ALA A 82 -6.94 24.23 17.71
CA ALA A 82 -7.39 22.88 18.07
C ALA A 82 -8.84 22.59 17.64
N GLY A 83 -9.77 23.51 17.89
CA GLY A 83 -11.17 23.36 17.49
C GLY A 83 -11.34 23.29 15.97
N GLU A 84 -10.63 24.15 15.24
CA GLU A 84 -10.63 24.13 13.78
C GLU A 84 -10.03 22.84 13.21
N GLY A 85 -8.87 22.41 13.72
CA GLY A 85 -8.23 21.20 13.26
C GLY A 85 -9.09 19.94 13.47
N ILE A 86 -9.75 19.84 14.62
CA ILE A 86 -10.70 18.75 14.90
C ILE A 86 -11.91 18.82 13.95
N LEU A 87 -12.50 20.01 13.76
CA LEU A 87 -13.61 20.22 12.83
C LEU A 87 -13.25 19.81 11.40
N MET A 88 -12.09 20.24 10.90
CA MET A 88 -11.63 19.92 9.54
C MET A 88 -11.45 18.41 9.37
N VAL A 89 -10.84 17.70 10.33
CA VAL A 89 -10.71 16.24 10.25
C VAL A 89 -12.09 15.58 10.25
N MET A 90 -12.98 15.93 11.20
CA MET A 90 -14.29 15.30 11.30
C MET A 90 -15.15 15.51 10.04
N LYS A 91 -15.17 16.73 9.49
CA LYS A 91 -15.84 17.02 8.21
C LYS A 91 -15.26 16.21 7.05
N ALA A 92 -13.93 16.20 6.92
CA ALA A 92 -13.25 15.42 5.90
C ALA A 92 -13.47 13.90 6.06
N THR A 93 -13.73 13.40 7.28
CA THR A 93 -14.11 12.01 7.54
C THR A 93 -15.63 11.79 7.63
N GLY A 94 -16.42 12.58 6.89
CA GLY A 94 -17.85 12.32 6.69
C GLY A 94 -18.75 12.55 7.91
N SER A 95 -18.33 13.30 8.94
CA SER A 95 -19.20 13.57 10.09
C SER A 95 -20.45 14.39 9.76
N GLY A 96 -20.45 15.09 8.62
CA GLY A 96 -21.36 16.20 8.36
C GLY A 96 -21.17 17.34 9.37
N ASP A 97 -22.11 18.29 9.41
CA ASP A 97 -22.07 19.36 10.40
C ASP A 97 -22.44 18.87 11.80
N GLN A 98 -21.62 19.24 12.79
CA GLN A 98 -21.83 18.92 14.20
C GLN A 98 -21.99 20.21 15.01
N TYR A 99 -23.02 20.27 15.84
CA TYR A 99 -23.43 21.51 16.53
C TYR A 99 -23.09 21.45 18.03
N PRO A 100 -22.48 22.50 18.60
CA PRO A 100 -22.19 22.59 20.02
C PRO A 100 -23.46 22.87 20.85
N ALA A 101 -23.41 22.64 22.16
CA ALA A 101 -24.47 23.12 23.06
C ALA A 101 -24.42 24.66 23.20
N GLU A 102 -25.54 25.26 23.61
CA GLU A 102 -25.64 26.73 23.76
C GLU A 102 -24.55 27.28 24.70
N GLY A 103 -23.85 28.33 24.25
CA GLY A 103 -22.77 28.97 25.00
C GLY A 103 -21.42 28.23 24.97
N GLN A 104 -21.28 27.12 24.26
CA GLN A 104 -20.00 26.44 24.05
C GLN A 104 -19.25 26.95 22.81
N HIS A 105 -17.95 26.62 22.74
CA HIS A 105 -17.09 26.90 21.59
C HIS A 105 -17.63 26.21 20.31
N TYR A 106 -17.55 26.88 19.15
CA TYR A 106 -18.20 26.43 17.90
C TYR A 106 -17.85 24.98 17.50
N ALA A 107 -16.59 24.57 17.70
CA ALA A 107 -16.13 23.22 17.37
C ALA A 107 -16.50 22.12 18.39
N ALA A 108 -17.14 22.44 19.52
CA ALA A 108 -17.35 21.47 20.61
C ALA A 108 -18.20 20.25 20.18
N GLY A 109 -19.17 20.43 19.29
CA GLY A 109 -19.95 19.32 18.72
C GLY A 109 -19.09 18.29 17.98
N TYR A 110 -18.07 18.72 17.24
CA TYR A 110 -17.13 17.83 16.56
C TYR A 110 -16.22 17.08 17.53
N VAL A 111 -15.84 17.72 18.64
CA VAL A 111 -15.08 17.07 19.73
C VAL A 111 -15.93 15.98 20.40
N ASP A 112 -17.20 16.28 20.72
CA ASP A 112 -18.13 15.32 21.29
C ASP A 112 -18.40 14.15 20.34
N TYR A 113 -18.52 14.41 19.03
CA TYR A 113 -18.64 13.38 18.00
C TYR A 113 -17.40 12.46 17.98
N ALA A 114 -16.19 13.02 17.88
CA ALA A 114 -14.93 12.28 17.89
C ALA A 114 -14.77 11.40 19.15
N VAL A 115 -15.21 11.91 20.31
CA VAL A 115 -15.20 11.14 21.56
C VAL A 115 -16.24 10.03 21.56
N SER A 116 -17.45 10.28 21.03
CA SER A 116 -18.52 9.27 20.93
C SER A 116 -18.12 8.07 20.04
N LYS A 117 -17.27 8.30 19.04
CA LYS A 117 -16.72 7.28 18.14
C LYS A 117 -15.50 6.55 18.71
N GLY A 118 -14.95 7.00 19.84
CA GLY A 118 -13.72 6.46 20.42
C GLY A 118 -12.42 6.92 19.73
N TRP A 119 -12.50 7.87 18.80
CA TRP A 119 -11.34 8.42 18.10
C TRP A 119 -10.54 9.40 18.99
N LEU A 120 -11.21 10.08 19.91
CA LEU A 120 -10.58 10.80 21.03
C LEU A 120 -11.08 10.27 22.37
N THR A 121 -10.19 10.20 23.35
CA THR A 121 -10.56 10.12 24.76
C THR A 121 -10.72 11.54 25.33
N ARG A 122 -11.53 11.71 26.39
CA ARG A 122 -11.67 13.00 27.08
C ARG A 122 -10.35 13.56 27.63
N SER A 123 -9.37 12.71 27.88
CA SER A 123 -8.00 13.05 28.29
C SER A 123 -7.09 13.49 27.14
N GLU A 124 -7.38 13.10 25.89
CA GLU A 124 -6.66 13.57 24.70
C GLU A 124 -7.18 14.93 24.20
N VAL A 125 -8.40 15.34 24.58
CA VAL A 125 -8.99 16.62 24.15
C VAL A 125 -8.12 17.81 24.62
N PRO A 126 -7.73 18.72 23.70
CA PRO A 126 -6.99 19.94 24.04
C PRO A 126 -7.66 20.78 25.14
N ALA A 127 -6.85 21.30 26.07
CA ALA A 127 -7.33 22.04 27.24
C ALA A 127 -8.05 23.35 26.89
N SER A 128 -7.72 23.95 25.74
CA SER A 128 -8.52 24.97 25.07
C SER A 128 -8.65 24.62 23.58
N LEU A 129 -9.81 24.91 22.98
CA LEU A 129 -9.99 24.76 21.54
C LEU A 129 -9.41 25.93 20.73
N ASP A 130 -9.05 27.03 21.38
CA ASP A 130 -8.35 28.19 20.82
C ASP A 130 -6.81 28.06 20.87
N GLN A 131 -6.29 26.99 21.47
CA GLN A 131 -4.84 26.72 21.48
C GLN A 131 -4.38 26.19 20.11
N GLU A 132 -3.08 26.32 19.81
CA GLU A 132 -2.50 25.79 18.58
C GLU A 132 -2.43 24.25 18.59
N ILE A 133 -2.59 23.63 17.41
CA ILE A 133 -2.63 22.17 17.27
C ILE A 133 -1.36 21.62 16.61
N SER A 134 -0.88 20.50 17.15
CA SER A 134 0.31 19.80 16.64
C SER A 134 -0.03 18.86 15.48
N ARG A 135 0.96 18.65 14.60
CA ARG A 135 0.87 17.73 13.45
C ARG A 135 0.55 16.29 13.89
N SER A 136 1.15 15.83 14.99
CA SER A 136 0.92 14.49 15.54
C SER A 136 -0.51 14.27 16.03
N PHE A 137 -1.13 15.27 16.65
CA PHE A 137 -2.52 15.18 17.11
C PHE A 137 -3.49 15.01 15.93
N ILE A 138 -3.34 15.85 14.90
CA ILE A 138 -4.16 15.78 13.68
C ILE A 138 -4.00 14.42 13.01
N ALA A 139 -2.76 13.95 12.82
CA ALA A 139 -2.50 12.68 12.17
C ALA A 139 -3.08 11.49 12.96
N ARG A 140 -2.90 11.42 14.29
CA ARG A 140 -3.52 10.37 15.12
C ARG A 140 -5.04 10.41 15.07
N LEU A 141 -5.64 11.61 15.13
CA LEU A 141 -7.10 11.77 15.03
C LEU A 141 -7.62 11.29 13.67
N ALA A 142 -6.98 11.73 12.59
CA ALA A 142 -7.31 11.34 11.23
C ALA A 142 -7.18 9.82 11.04
N ALA A 143 -6.07 9.21 11.46
CA ALA A 143 -5.86 7.78 11.32
C ALA A 143 -6.95 6.95 12.04
N LYS A 144 -7.31 7.32 13.27
CA LYS A 144 -8.40 6.68 14.01
C LYS A 144 -9.76 6.92 13.34
N ALA A 145 -10.02 8.12 12.84
CA ALA A 145 -11.26 8.48 12.15
C ALA A 145 -11.43 7.76 10.80
N LEU A 146 -10.32 7.48 10.12
CA LEU A 146 -10.23 6.63 8.93
C LEU A 146 -10.27 5.12 9.22
N GLY A 147 -10.45 4.72 10.48
CA GLY A 147 -10.52 3.31 10.89
C GLY A 147 -9.19 2.55 10.81
N LEU A 148 -8.06 3.25 10.72
CA LEU A 148 -6.74 2.62 10.63
C LEU A 148 -6.33 2.01 11.98
N THR A 149 -5.45 1.01 11.92
CA THR A 149 -4.76 0.45 13.09
C THR A 149 -3.31 0.93 13.13
N PRO A 150 -2.68 1.02 14.32
CA PRO A 150 -1.30 1.47 14.41
C PRO A 150 -0.35 0.38 13.91
N ILE A 151 0.50 0.73 12.95
CA ILE A 151 1.56 -0.15 12.44
C ILE A 151 2.67 -0.32 13.49
N THR A 152 3.15 -1.55 13.69
CA THR A 152 4.23 -1.88 14.64
C THR A 152 5.63 -1.94 14.01
N HIS A 153 5.74 -1.75 12.69
CA HIS A 153 7.01 -1.64 11.98
C HIS A 153 7.66 -0.27 12.20
N ALA A 154 8.98 -0.19 11.93
CA ALA A 154 9.75 1.03 12.05
C ALA A 154 9.13 2.19 11.24
N SER A 155 9.07 3.36 11.86
CA SER A 155 8.62 4.59 11.22
C SER A 155 9.53 5.00 10.04
N PRO A 156 8.97 5.51 8.94
CA PRO A 156 9.71 6.12 7.83
C PRO A 156 10.27 7.51 8.20
N PHE A 157 9.90 8.05 9.37
CA PHE A 157 10.31 9.36 9.87
C PHE A 157 11.36 9.21 10.96
N ALA A 158 12.45 9.98 10.87
CA ALA A 158 13.56 9.90 11.82
C ALA A 158 13.27 10.59 13.18
N ASP A 159 12.19 11.36 13.29
CA ASP A 159 11.81 12.19 14.44
C ASP A 159 10.52 11.76 15.13
N VAL A 160 9.80 10.76 14.62
CA VAL A 160 8.60 10.21 15.27
C VAL A 160 8.52 8.70 15.05
N ASP A 161 8.30 7.95 16.12
CA ASP A 161 7.98 6.52 16.08
C ASP A 161 6.53 6.32 16.53
N ASP A 162 5.61 6.32 15.56
CA ASP A 162 4.17 6.23 15.80
C ASP A 162 3.47 5.45 14.70
N GLY A 163 2.77 4.38 15.10
CA GLY A 163 2.13 3.46 14.18
C GLY A 163 0.97 4.05 13.37
N TYR A 164 0.27 5.07 13.87
CA TYR A 164 -0.82 5.73 13.14
C TYR A 164 -0.26 6.70 12.09
N ILE A 165 0.79 7.45 12.45
CA ILE A 165 1.51 8.32 11.51
C ILE A 165 2.18 7.48 10.41
N THR A 166 2.74 6.32 10.78
CA THR A 166 3.29 5.33 9.83
C THR A 166 2.21 4.76 8.90
N ALA A 167 1.01 4.47 9.41
CA ALA A 167 -0.12 4.03 8.58
C ALA A 167 -0.53 5.11 7.57
N LEU A 168 -0.66 6.36 8.00
CA LEU A 168 -0.97 7.48 7.10
C LEU A 168 0.13 7.73 6.05
N TYR A 169 1.40 7.47 6.38
CA TYR A 169 2.47 7.54 5.38
C TYR A 169 2.35 6.46 4.32
N ARG A 170 2.12 5.20 4.71
CA ARG A 170 1.94 4.11 3.75
C ARG A 170 0.69 4.28 2.87
N LEU A 171 -0.29 5.08 3.31
CA LEU A 171 -1.45 5.49 2.51
C LEU A 171 -1.23 6.74 1.65
N GLY A 172 -0.05 7.37 1.68
CA GLY A 172 0.24 8.62 0.96
C GLY A 172 -0.42 9.87 1.55
N VAL A 173 -1.10 9.77 2.69
CA VAL A 173 -1.82 10.89 3.33
C VAL A 173 -0.85 11.89 3.98
N VAL A 174 0.31 11.42 4.47
CA VAL A 174 1.39 12.28 4.99
C VAL A 174 2.75 11.81 4.45
N ALA A 175 3.60 12.73 3.98
CA ALA A 175 4.91 12.39 3.39
C ALA A 175 6.12 12.91 4.18
N GLY A 176 5.92 13.87 5.08
CA GLY A 176 6.99 14.59 5.79
C GLY A 176 7.76 15.58 4.91
N SER A 177 8.84 16.14 5.49
CA SER A 177 9.89 16.90 4.80
C SER A 177 11.13 16.03 4.61
N GLU A 178 12.03 16.42 3.70
CA GLU A 178 13.38 15.87 3.62
C GLU A 178 14.40 16.93 4.03
N GLU A 179 15.16 16.64 5.09
CA GLU A 179 16.13 17.55 5.69
C GLU A 179 17.43 16.78 5.97
N ASN A 180 18.55 17.24 5.40
CA ASN A 180 19.86 16.60 5.53
C ASN A 180 19.92 15.10 5.16
N GLY A 181 19.04 14.65 4.26
CA GLY A 181 18.94 13.24 3.86
C GLY A 181 18.12 12.36 4.81
N GLN A 182 17.43 12.95 5.80
CA GLN A 182 16.47 12.27 6.65
C GLN A 182 15.05 12.76 6.33
N ARG A 183 14.07 11.85 6.39
CA ARG A 183 12.65 12.19 6.29
C ARG A 183 12.13 12.54 7.69
N LEU A 184 11.50 13.70 7.86
CA LEU A 184 10.99 14.20 9.15
C LEU A 184 9.49 14.49 9.07
N PHE A 185 8.76 14.25 10.15
CA PHE A 185 7.31 14.53 10.24
C PHE A 185 7.00 15.84 10.96
N HIS A 186 7.88 16.28 11.85
CA HIS A 186 7.75 17.39 12.79
C HIS A 186 6.55 17.24 13.75
N PRO A 187 6.49 16.16 14.57
CA PRO A 187 5.28 15.76 15.30
C PRO A 187 4.71 16.82 16.25
N ASP A 188 5.57 17.59 16.90
CA ASP A 188 5.20 18.58 17.92
C ASP A 188 5.07 20.01 17.38
N SER A 189 5.43 20.24 16.11
CA SER A 189 5.30 21.56 15.48
C SER A 189 3.83 21.92 15.28
N THR A 190 3.52 23.19 15.54
CA THR A 190 2.26 23.83 15.12
C THR A 190 2.10 23.70 13.60
N ILE A 191 0.90 23.35 13.14
CA ILE A 191 0.57 23.30 11.71
C ILE A 191 -0.14 24.59 11.24
N THR A 192 0.28 25.13 10.10
CA THR A 192 -0.43 26.25 9.45
C THR A 192 -1.71 25.78 8.76
N ARG A 193 -2.65 26.69 8.52
CA ARG A 193 -3.92 26.37 7.83
C ARG A 193 -3.70 25.83 6.41
N ALA A 194 -2.71 26.35 5.68
CA ALA A 194 -2.35 25.85 4.34
C ALA A 194 -1.80 24.42 4.36
N GLU A 195 -0.87 24.11 5.28
CA GLU A 195 -0.35 22.75 5.45
C GLU A 195 -1.45 21.77 5.91
N LEU A 196 -2.34 22.22 6.80
CA LEU A 196 -3.45 21.39 7.24
C LEU A 196 -4.42 21.14 6.08
N SER A 197 -4.71 22.13 5.24
CA SER A 197 -5.57 21.95 4.05
C SER A 197 -5.06 20.88 3.08
N THR A 198 -3.74 20.66 2.94
CA THR A 198 -3.27 19.56 2.08
C THR A 198 -3.49 18.20 2.73
N ILE A 199 -3.19 18.05 4.02
CA ILE A 199 -3.42 16.81 4.77
C ILE A 199 -4.91 16.48 4.83
N ILE A 200 -5.77 17.47 5.10
CA ILE A 200 -7.23 17.33 5.15
C ILE A 200 -7.82 16.99 3.79
N TRP A 201 -7.27 17.53 2.70
CA TRP A 201 -7.68 17.12 1.36
C TRP A 201 -7.32 15.64 1.10
N GLN A 202 -6.11 15.19 1.44
CA GLN A 202 -5.72 13.78 1.32
C GLN A 202 -6.61 12.84 2.18
N ILE A 203 -6.96 13.27 3.41
CA ILE A 203 -7.91 12.55 4.28
C ILE A 203 -9.29 12.46 3.61
N MET A 204 -9.79 13.56 3.05
CA MET A 204 -11.08 13.61 2.38
C MET A 204 -11.12 12.73 1.11
N GLN A 205 -10.02 12.71 0.34
CA GLN A 205 -9.86 11.79 -0.79
C GLN A 205 -9.86 10.31 -0.37
N TYR A 206 -9.56 10.01 0.90
CA TYR A 206 -9.67 8.66 1.47
C TYR A 206 -11.06 8.36 2.07
N ALA A 207 -11.66 9.32 2.77
CA ALA A 207 -12.89 9.09 3.53
C ALA A 207 -14.18 9.23 2.72
N ASN A 208 -14.23 10.10 1.69
CA ASN A 208 -15.38 10.21 0.79
C ASN A 208 -15.46 9.03 -0.20
N ARG A 209 -14.96 7.84 0.18
CA ARG A 209 -14.96 6.58 -0.58
C ARG A 209 -16.08 5.61 -0.15
N GLU A 210 -17.08 6.08 0.59
CA GLU A 210 -18.28 5.30 0.87
C GLU A 210 -19.35 5.53 -0.20
N SER A 211 -19.86 4.42 -0.75
CA SER A 211 -20.96 4.31 -1.73
C SER A 211 -20.88 5.21 -2.97
N ASP A 212 -20.22 4.73 -4.03
CA ASP A 212 -20.86 4.43 -5.33
C ASP A 212 -19.85 3.79 -6.31
N ASP A 213 -20.37 3.17 -7.36
CA ASP A 213 -19.71 2.40 -8.42
C ASP A 213 -18.26 2.81 -8.76
N GLY A 214 -17.25 2.10 -8.22
CA GLY A 214 -15.85 2.33 -8.59
C GLY A 214 -14.76 1.97 -7.57
N TYR A 215 -15.06 1.37 -6.42
CA TYR A 215 -14.04 1.03 -5.40
C TYR A 215 -14.16 -0.41 -4.85
N LEU A 216 -13.04 -1.11 -4.86
CA LEU A 216 -12.80 -2.41 -4.23
C LEU A 216 -12.45 -2.25 -2.75
N THR A 217 -12.68 -3.30 -1.97
CA THR A 217 -12.31 -3.35 -0.54
C THR A 217 -11.29 -4.47 -0.29
N LEU A 218 -10.23 -4.15 0.45
CA LEU A 218 -9.24 -5.12 0.93
C LEU A 218 -9.00 -4.84 2.42
N GLY A 219 -9.63 -5.61 3.32
CA GLY A 219 -9.59 -5.30 4.75
C GLY A 219 -10.10 -3.88 5.04
N SER A 220 -9.26 -3.00 5.60
CA SER A 220 -9.57 -1.58 5.82
C SER A 220 -9.27 -0.67 4.62
N TYR A 221 -8.62 -1.17 3.57
CA TYR A 221 -8.24 -0.40 2.39
C TYR A 221 -9.41 -0.29 1.38
N LYS A 222 -9.59 0.91 0.80
CA LYS A 222 -10.49 1.19 -0.34
C LYS A 222 -9.66 1.55 -1.57
N VAL A 223 -9.74 0.75 -2.62
CA VAL A 223 -8.89 0.82 -3.83
C VAL A 223 -9.76 1.07 -5.04
N HIS A 224 -9.40 2.00 -5.93
CA HIS A 224 -10.21 2.28 -7.11
C HIS A 224 -10.23 1.08 -8.07
N ALA A 225 -11.41 0.73 -8.58
CA ALA A 225 -11.58 -0.29 -9.60
C ALA A 225 -11.11 0.26 -10.95
N LEU A 226 -10.08 -0.36 -11.53
CA LEU A 226 -9.45 0.03 -12.78
C LEU A 226 -10.36 -0.43 -13.92
N SER A 227 -10.92 0.52 -14.67
CA SER A 227 -11.88 0.24 -15.75
C SER A 227 -11.23 -0.29 -17.03
N ASP A 228 -9.90 -0.25 -17.11
CA ASP A 228 -9.07 -0.76 -18.20
C ASP A 228 -8.47 -2.15 -17.90
N VAL A 229 -8.59 -2.66 -16.67
CA VAL A 229 -8.17 -4.01 -16.30
C VAL A 229 -9.36 -4.97 -16.40
N PRO A 230 -9.24 -6.13 -17.10
CA PRO A 230 -10.29 -7.12 -17.17
C PRO A 230 -10.76 -7.60 -15.79
N VAL A 231 -12.08 -7.68 -15.60
CA VAL A 231 -12.73 -8.19 -14.39
C VAL A 231 -12.97 -9.69 -14.55
N ASN A 232 -12.73 -10.49 -13.51
CA ASN A 232 -13.01 -11.93 -13.61
C ASN A 232 -14.51 -12.18 -13.76
N THR A 233 -14.86 -13.28 -14.41
CA THR A 233 -16.25 -13.67 -14.68
C THR A 233 -16.69 -14.90 -13.88
N TYR A 234 -15.91 -15.30 -12.87
CA TYR A 234 -16.19 -16.50 -12.09
C TYR A 234 -17.30 -16.26 -11.07
N ASP A 235 -18.20 -17.23 -10.96
CA ASP A 235 -19.31 -17.18 -10.02
C ASP A 235 -18.87 -17.79 -8.68
N ALA A 236 -18.79 -16.96 -7.63
CA ALA A 236 -18.44 -17.40 -6.29
C ALA A 236 -19.32 -18.58 -5.81
N GLU A 237 -20.59 -18.64 -6.20
CA GLU A 237 -21.50 -19.73 -5.83
C GLU A 237 -21.20 -21.05 -6.56
N LYS A 238 -20.27 -21.12 -7.52
CA LYS A 238 -19.87 -22.36 -8.22
C LYS A 238 -18.59 -23.01 -7.69
N PHE A 239 -17.84 -22.34 -6.81
CA PHE A 239 -16.67 -22.93 -6.13
C PHE A 239 -17.10 -23.86 -4.99
N ARG A 240 -16.48 -25.04 -4.88
CA ARG A 240 -16.73 -26.01 -3.80
C ARG A 240 -15.42 -26.63 -3.33
N LYS A 241 -15.13 -26.50 -2.04
CA LYS A 241 -13.99 -27.15 -1.38
C LYS A 241 -14.43 -28.47 -0.75
N VAL A 242 -13.84 -29.59 -1.17
CA VAL A 242 -14.06 -30.93 -0.60
C VAL A 242 -12.74 -31.40 0.02
N GLY A 243 -12.65 -31.27 1.35
CA GLY A 243 -11.39 -31.48 2.07
C GLY A 243 -10.35 -30.44 1.65
N TYR A 244 -9.24 -30.89 1.04
CA TYR A 244 -8.18 -30.01 0.53
C TYR A 244 -8.33 -29.67 -0.97
N ARG A 245 -9.38 -30.14 -1.62
CA ARG A 245 -9.55 -30.10 -3.08
C ARG A 245 -10.62 -29.09 -3.48
N MET A 246 -10.25 -28.07 -4.25
CA MET A 246 -11.19 -27.10 -4.82
C MET A 246 -11.74 -27.62 -6.14
N THR A 247 -13.02 -27.35 -6.41
CA THR A 247 -13.67 -27.55 -7.71
C THR A 247 -14.46 -26.31 -8.09
N TYR A 248 -14.65 -26.09 -9.39
CA TYR A 248 -15.51 -25.04 -9.93
C TYR A 248 -16.44 -25.65 -10.97
N THR A 249 -17.75 -25.40 -10.87
CA THR A 249 -18.77 -26.12 -11.65
C THR A 249 -19.45 -25.23 -12.69
N ASP A 250 -18.77 -24.97 -13.81
CA ASP A 250 -19.35 -24.27 -14.97
C ASP A 250 -19.03 -25.03 -16.27
N PRO A 251 -20.01 -25.32 -17.15
CA PRO A 251 -19.76 -26.03 -18.40
C PRO A 251 -18.87 -25.26 -19.41
N ASN A 252 -18.69 -23.94 -19.23
CA ASN A 252 -17.87 -23.09 -20.10
C ASN A 252 -16.45 -22.85 -19.55
N VAL A 253 -16.09 -23.44 -18.40
CA VAL A 253 -14.76 -23.29 -17.78
C VAL A 253 -14.16 -24.66 -17.53
N THR A 254 -13.04 -24.93 -18.17
CA THR A 254 -12.22 -26.10 -17.88
C THR A 254 -11.42 -25.84 -16.62
N THR A 255 -11.39 -26.79 -15.68
CA THR A 255 -10.61 -26.70 -14.45
C THR A 255 -9.48 -27.72 -14.43
N SER A 256 -8.34 -27.34 -13.88
CA SER A 256 -7.26 -28.26 -13.49
C SER A 256 -6.89 -28.00 -12.04
N LEU A 257 -6.54 -29.04 -11.30
CA LEU A 257 -6.06 -28.94 -9.93
C LEU A 257 -4.54 -29.10 -9.88
N GLY A 258 -3.85 -28.24 -9.14
CA GLY A 258 -2.40 -28.24 -9.05
C GLY A 258 -1.84 -28.08 -7.65
N VAL A 259 -0.54 -28.25 -7.57
CA VAL A 259 0.30 -27.86 -6.42
C VAL A 259 1.37 -26.87 -6.86
N ASP A 260 1.91 -26.10 -5.93
CA ASP A 260 3.20 -25.45 -6.13
C ASP A 260 4.20 -25.92 -5.06
N VAL A 261 5.47 -26.09 -5.47
CA VAL A 261 6.48 -26.77 -4.66
C VAL A 261 7.88 -26.21 -4.85
N SER A 262 8.68 -26.33 -3.80
CA SER A 262 10.09 -25.93 -3.75
C SER A 262 10.90 -26.95 -2.93
N TYR A 263 12.11 -26.59 -2.50
CA TYR A 263 12.87 -27.41 -1.53
C TYR A 263 12.13 -27.69 -0.21
N HIS A 264 11.12 -26.87 0.16
CA HIS A 264 10.38 -27.02 1.41
C HIS A 264 9.66 -28.38 1.53
N GLN A 265 9.14 -28.90 0.42
CA GLN A 265 8.46 -30.20 0.36
C GLN A 265 9.42 -31.41 0.32
N GLY A 266 10.73 -31.18 0.20
CA GLY A 266 11.75 -32.21 0.21
C GLY A 266 11.70 -33.14 -1.00
N VAL A 267 11.72 -34.46 -0.78
CA VAL A 267 11.63 -35.46 -1.86
C VAL A 267 10.17 -35.86 -2.06
N ILE A 268 9.67 -35.63 -3.27
CA ILE A 268 8.29 -35.91 -3.70
C ILE A 268 8.25 -37.23 -4.50
N ASP A 269 7.19 -38.00 -4.31
CA ASP A 269 6.83 -39.18 -5.10
C ASP A 269 5.77 -38.79 -6.14
N TRP A 270 6.23 -38.34 -7.31
CA TRP A 270 5.38 -37.72 -8.34
C TRP A 270 4.35 -38.67 -8.96
N GLU A 271 4.66 -39.97 -9.04
CA GLU A 271 3.70 -41.01 -9.46
C GLU A 271 2.51 -41.08 -8.49
N LYS A 272 2.75 -40.94 -7.18
CA LYS A 272 1.67 -40.84 -6.19
C LYS A 272 0.90 -39.52 -6.28
N VAL A 273 1.57 -38.42 -6.61
CA VAL A 273 0.93 -37.10 -6.82
C VAL A 273 -0.04 -37.15 -8.01
N ALA A 274 0.40 -37.70 -9.14
CA ALA A 274 -0.44 -37.96 -10.32
C ALA A 274 -1.63 -38.87 -9.97
N ALA A 275 -1.37 -40.00 -9.32
CA ALA A 275 -2.39 -40.97 -8.91
C ALA A 275 -3.39 -40.42 -7.85
N ASP A 276 -3.04 -39.35 -7.15
CA ASP A 276 -3.91 -38.61 -6.22
C ASP A 276 -4.64 -37.45 -6.90
N GLY A 277 -4.73 -37.45 -8.24
CA GLY A 277 -5.53 -36.51 -9.01
C GLY A 277 -5.03 -35.07 -8.94
N ILE A 278 -3.73 -34.88 -9.10
CA ILE A 278 -3.12 -33.57 -9.40
C ILE A 278 -2.79 -33.54 -10.89
N ASP A 279 -3.27 -32.51 -11.58
CA ASP A 279 -3.15 -32.34 -13.02
C ASP A 279 -1.89 -31.53 -13.40
N PHE A 280 -1.49 -30.56 -12.55
CA PHE A 280 -0.33 -29.70 -12.80
C PHE A 280 0.52 -29.38 -11.57
N ALA A 281 1.76 -28.96 -11.80
CA ALA A 281 2.67 -28.50 -10.74
C ALA A 281 3.47 -27.24 -11.14
N MET A 282 3.48 -26.21 -10.29
CA MET A 282 4.34 -25.04 -10.44
C MET A 282 5.61 -25.26 -9.60
N ILE A 283 6.78 -25.36 -10.24
CA ILE A 283 8.03 -25.72 -9.57
C ILE A 283 8.92 -24.50 -9.39
N ARG A 284 9.39 -24.23 -8.17
CA ARG A 284 10.36 -23.14 -7.97
C ARG A 284 11.68 -23.47 -8.66
N ALA A 285 12.10 -22.64 -9.61
CA ALA A 285 13.41 -22.78 -10.27
C ALA A 285 14.55 -22.23 -9.43
N GLY A 286 14.28 -21.15 -8.69
CA GLY A 286 15.25 -20.47 -7.87
C GLY A 286 14.65 -19.24 -7.20
N GLY A 287 15.52 -18.40 -6.69
CA GLY A 287 15.14 -17.10 -6.18
C GLY A 287 16.32 -16.17 -6.02
N ARG A 288 16.06 -14.95 -5.58
CA ARG A 288 17.06 -14.01 -5.08
C ARG A 288 16.88 -13.86 -3.57
N TYR A 289 17.96 -13.94 -2.80
CA TYR A 289 17.86 -13.82 -1.34
C TYR A 289 17.47 -12.40 -0.90
N TYR A 290 16.42 -12.27 -0.08
CA TYR A 290 15.86 -10.98 0.37
C TYR A 290 16.88 -10.07 1.08
N GLY A 291 17.83 -10.65 1.81
CA GLY A 291 18.89 -9.90 2.49
C GLY A 291 20.12 -9.59 1.63
N SER A 292 20.67 -10.59 0.91
CA SER A 292 21.95 -10.44 0.21
C SER A 292 21.84 -10.04 -1.26
N GLY A 293 20.67 -10.20 -1.89
CA GLY A 293 20.49 -9.95 -3.32
C GLY A 293 21.13 -10.99 -4.24
N VAL A 294 21.66 -12.10 -3.71
CA VAL A 294 22.30 -13.16 -4.50
C VAL A 294 21.24 -14.11 -5.07
N ILE A 295 21.34 -14.40 -6.37
CA ILE A 295 20.53 -15.42 -7.07
C ILE A 295 20.99 -16.83 -6.68
N PHE A 296 20.06 -17.76 -6.53
CA PHE A 296 20.29 -19.18 -6.28
C PHE A 296 19.33 -20.09 -7.07
N GLU A 297 19.78 -21.30 -7.43
CA GLU A 297 18.92 -22.39 -7.92
C GLU A 297 18.24 -23.08 -6.72
N ASP A 298 16.95 -23.44 -6.83
CA ASP A 298 16.30 -24.23 -5.78
C ASP A 298 16.84 -25.66 -5.76
N THR A 299 17.27 -26.14 -4.59
CA THR A 299 17.96 -27.44 -4.45
C THR A 299 17.14 -28.67 -4.86
N GLN A 300 15.81 -28.55 -5.02
CA GLN A 300 14.96 -29.62 -5.57
C GLN A 300 14.49 -29.36 -7.00
N PHE A 301 14.71 -28.17 -7.58
CA PHE A 301 14.17 -27.75 -8.88
C PHE A 301 14.25 -28.86 -9.94
N ARG A 302 15.46 -29.31 -10.28
CA ARG A 302 15.71 -30.28 -11.35
C ARG A 302 15.05 -31.64 -11.11
N ARG A 303 14.97 -32.06 -9.85
CA ARG A 303 14.30 -33.30 -9.45
C ARG A 303 12.79 -33.17 -9.55
N ASN A 304 12.26 -32.03 -9.11
CA ASN A 304 10.82 -31.78 -9.08
C ASN A 304 10.27 -31.56 -10.49
N LEU A 305 10.94 -30.78 -11.33
CA LEU A 305 10.55 -30.55 -12.71
C LEU A 305 10.57 -31.87 -13.52
N GLN A 306 11.70 -32.59 -13.52
CA GLN A 306 11.79 -33.86 -14.24
C GLN A 306 10.78 -34.90 -13.70
N GLY A 307 10.65 -35.02 -12.38
CA GLY A 307 9.74 -35.99 -11.77
C GLY A 307 8.27 -35.72 -12.07
N ALA A 308 7.85 -34.45 -12.09
CA ALA A 308 6.50 -34.07 -12.47
C ALA A 308 6.23 -34.34 -13.97
N MET A 309 7.19 -34.00 -14.84
CA MET A 309 7.11 -34.28 -16.28
C MET A 309 7.07 -35.79 -16.58
N ASP A 310 7.91 -36.58 -15.92
CA ASP A 310 7.97 -38.05 -16.08
C ASP A 310 6.66 -38.72 -15.63
N ALA A 311 6.04 -38.20 -14.56
CA ALA A 311 4.72 -38.64 -14.07
C ALA A 311 3.54 -38.11 -14.91
N GLY A 312 3.80 -37.34 -15.97
CA GLY A 312 2.79 -36.86 -16.93
C GLY A 312 1.96 -35.66 -16.46
N LEU A 313 2.38 -34.93 -15.42
CA LEU A 313 1.74 -33.67 -15.04
C LEU A 313 2.08 -32.56 -16.03
N GLU A 314 1.16 -31.62 -16.21
CA GLU A 314 1.52 -30.31 -16.75
C GLU A 314 2.46 -29.59 -15.76
N THR A 315 3.46 -28.90 -16.26
CA THR A 315 4.42 -28.18 -15.40
C THR A 315 4.48 -26.71 -15.76
N GLY A 316 4.61 -25.86 -14.74
CA GLY A 316 5.06 -24.48 -14.84
C GLY A 316 6.27 -24.27 -13.92
N VAL A 317 6.97 -23.14 -14.05
CA VAL A 317 8.08 -22.80 -13.16
C VAL A 317 7.97 -21.36 -12.67
N TYR A 318 8.44 -21.10 -11.45
CA TYR A 318 8.43 -19.75 -10.88
C TYR A 318 9.79 -19.35 -10.31
N PHE A 319 10.05 -18.04 -10.29
CA PHE A 319 11.25 -17.46 -9.69
C PHE A 319 10.87 -16.52 -8.54
N PHE A 320 11.31 -16.87 -7.33
CA PHE A 320 11.11 -16.04 -6.14
C PHE A 320 12.02 -14.79 -6.21
N SER A 321 11.48 -13.73 -6.77
CA SER A 321 12.16 -12.46 -6.99
C SER A 321 12.33 -11.69 -5.70
N GLN A 322 13.52 -11.11 -5.55
CA GLN A 322 13.81 -10.04 -4.59
C GLN A 322 14.56 -8.91 -5.32
N ALA A 323 14.24 -8.73 -6.61
CA ALA A 323 14.74 -7.64 -7.42
C ALA A 323 14.25 -6.28 -6.89
N ILE A 324 15.13 -5.30 -6.95
CA ILE A 324 14.86 -3.88 -6.65
C ILE A 324 15.17 -2.97 -7.84
N THR A 325 15.61 -3.55 -8.96
CA THR A 325 15.83 -2.84 -10.23
C THR A 325 15.38 -3.66 -11.42
N VAL A 326 15.07 -2.97 -12.52
CA VAL A 326 14.70 -3.57 -13.82
C VAL A 326 15.77 -4.55 -14.35
N GLU A 327 17.06 -4.28 -14.18
CA GLU A 327 18.09 -5.21 -14.65
C GLU A 327 18.19 -6.44 -13.74
N GLU A 328 18.02 -6.30 -12.42
CA GLU A 328 17.96 -7.47 -11.53
C GLU A 328 16.81 -8.42 -11.90
N ALA A 329 15.65 -7.90 -12.32
CA ALA A 329 14.55 -8.73 -12.82
C ALA A 329 14.89 -9.43 -14.16
N ARG A 330 15.67 -8.79 -15.03
CA ARG A 330 16.18 -9.41 -16.26
C ARG A 330 17.26 -10.48 -15.97
N GLU A 331 18.12 -10.26 -14.98
CA GLU A 331 19.07 -11.28 -14.50
C GLU A 331 18.34 -12.53 -14.00
N GLU A 332 17.27 -12.36 -13.22
CA GLU A 332 16.45 -13.45 -12.68
C GLU A 332 15.76 -14.24 -13.80
N ALA A 333 15.14 -13.55 -14.76
CA ALA A 333 14.54 -14.20 -15.93
C ALA A 333 15.57 -14.99 -16.74
N ARG A 334 16.72 -14.36 -17.08
CA ARG A 334 17.79 -15.02 -17.86
C ARG A 334 18.41 -16.21 -17.13
N PHE A 335 18.53 -16.14 -15.80
CA PHE A 335 19.00 -17.26 -14.98
C PHE A 335 18.03 -18.44 -15.04
N LEU A 336 16.73 -18.21 -14.81
CA LEU A 336 15.71 -19.26 -14.92
C LEU A 336 15.68 -19.85 -16.34
N LEU A 337 15.70 -19.01 -17.37
CA LEU A 337 15.72 -19.44 -18.78
C LEU A 337 16.97 -20.24 -19.15
N ASP A 338 18.10 -20.05 -18.45
CA ASP A 338 19.29 -20.89 -18.62
C ASP A 338 19.08 -22.29 -18.02
N LEU A 339 18.47 -22.38 -16.83
CA LEU A 339 18.12 -23.65 -16.19
C LEU A 339 17.14 -24.50 -17.04
N LEU A 340 16.21 -23.85 -17.75
CA LEU A 340 15.22 -24.54 -18.58
C LEU A 340 15.80 -25.23 -19.81
N LYS A 341 17.00 -24.86 -20.28
CA LYS A 341 17.63 -25.46 -21.48
C LYS A 341 17.97 -26.94 -21.34
N ASP A 342 18.03 -27.43 -20.09
CA ASP A 342 18.29 -28.83 -19.78
C ASP A 342 17.01 -29.71 -19.87
N PHE A 343 15.84 -29.12 -20.15
CA PHE A 343 14.52 -29.78 -20.12
C PHE A 343 13.72 -29.53 -21.39
N ASP A 344 12.87 -30.50 -21.79
CA ASP A 344 11.88 -30.33 -22.87
C ASP A 344 10.62 -29.62 -22.33
N PHE A 345 10.83 -28.43 -21.78
CA PHE A 345 9.82 -27.67 -21.05
C PHE A 345 9.03 -26.73 -21.97
N HIS A 346 7.72 -26.67 -21.77
CA HIS A 346 6.77 -25.85 -22.56
C HIS A 346 5.75 -25.09 -21.70
N GLY A 347 5.96 -25.03 -20.38
CA GLY A 347 5.03 -24.42 -19.44
C GLY A 347 5.17 -22.90 -19.29
N PRO A 348 4.30 -22.29 -18.45
CA PRO A 348 4.44 -20.89 -18.07
C PRO A 348 5.67 -20.69 -17.16
N VAL A 349 6.30 -19.52 -17.31
CA VAL A 349 7.37 -19.03 -16.44
C VAL A 349 6.87 -17.81 -15.67
N VAL A 350 6.87 -17.90 -14.34
CA VAL A 350 6.21 -16.94 -13.46
C VAL A 350 7.20 -16.01 -12.77
N PHE A 351 6.91 -14.71 -12.80
CA PHE A 351 7.49 -13.71 -11.92
C PHE A 351 6.75 -13.72 -10.58
N ASP A 352 7.42 -14.19 -9.52
CA ASP A 352 6.90 -14.25 -8.16
C ASP A 352 7.65 -13.21 -7.31
N TRP A 353 7.05 -12.02 -7.11
CA TRP A 353 7.66 -10.92 -6.35
C TRP A 353 6.85 -10.66 -5.09
N GLU A 354 7.51 -10.81 -3.93
CA GLU A 354 6.86 -10.71 -2.62
C GLU A 354 7.57 -9.78 -1.63
N ASN A 355 6.78 -9.21 -0.73
CA ASN A 355 7.27 -8.61 0.52
C ASN A 355 7.59 -9.72 1.53
N ILE A 356 8.50 -9.46 2.46
CA ILE A 356 8.77 -10.36 3.59
C ILE A 356 8.13 -9.78 4.85
N ASP A 357 6.98 -10.29 5.27
CA ASP A 357 6.22 -9.70 6.39
C ASP A 357 6.88 -9.87 7.77
N TYR A 358 7.88 -10.73 7.90
CA TYR A 358 8.49 -11.16 9.17
C TYR A 358 9.97 -10.77 9.36
N ASP A 359 10.60 -10.13 8.38
CA ASP A 359 11.99 -9.66 8.43
C ASP A 359 12.15 -8.40 7.56
N THR A 360 13.28 -7.70 7.65
CA THR A 360 13.62 -6.63 6.69
C THR A 360 14.08 -7.23 5.36
N ALA A 361 13.50 -6.77 4.26
CA ALA A 361 13.82 -7.22 2.92
C ALA A 361 14.33 -6.08 2.04
N ARG A 362 15.14 -6.41 1.03
CA ARG A 362 15.50 -5.47 -0.03
C ARG A 362 14.27 -4.90 -0.76
N THR A 363 13.18 -5.65 -0.85
CA THR A 363 11.92 -5.22 -1.48
C THR A 363 11.15 -4.16 -0.67
N ASP A 364 11.53 -3.91 0.59
CA ASP A 364 10.89 -2.90 1.44
C ASP A 364 10.99 -1.49 0.83
N GLY A 365 9.83 -0.90 0.53
CA GLY A 365 9.73 0.47 0.03
C GLY A 365 10.04 0.64 -1.47
N VAL A 366 10.16 -0.45 -2.23
CA VAL A 366 10.20 -0.37 -3.71
C VAL A 366 8.85 0.17 -4.20
N GLY A 367 8.88 1.28 -4.95
CA GLY A 367 7.68 1.96 -5.42
C GLY A 367 6.96 1.24 -6.56
N SER A 368 5.65 1.47 -6.67
CA SER A 368 4.73 0.81 -7.61
C SER A 368 5.22 0.74 -9.06
N ALA A 369 5.55 1.89 -9.67
CA ALA A 369 6.09 1.97 -11.02
C ALA A 369 7.37 1.12 -11.22
N THR A 370 8.19 0.95 -10.17
CA THR A 370 9.40 0.11 -10.23
C THR A 370 9.03 -1.37 -10.21
N VAL A 371 8.08 -1.80 -9.36
CA VAL A 371 7.60 -3.20 -9.33
C VAL A 371 6.93 -3.57 -10.65
N THR A 372 6.05 -2.71 -11.17
CA THR A 372 5.45 -2.83 -12.52
C THR A 372 6.52 -2.93 -13.62
N ALA A 373 7.56 -2.09 -13.59
CA ALA A 373 8.63 -2.12 -14.58
C ALA A 373 9.52 -3.38 -14.48
N MET A 374 9.72 -3.91 -13.27
CA MET A 374 10.44 -5.17 -13.05
C MET A 374 9.67 -6.38 -13.60
N ALA A 375 8.37 -6.48 -13.30
CA ALA A 375 7.52 -7.55 -13.82
C ALA A 375 7.48 -7.54 -15.36
N ASN A 376 7.21 -6.38 -15.97
CA ASN A 376 7.28 -6.21 -17.43
C ASN A 376 8.64 -6.64 -18.01
N ALA A 377 9.74 -6.31 -17.34
CA ALA A 377 11.08 -6.67 -17.80
C ALA A 377 11.38 -8.17 -17.71
N PHE A 378 10.93 -8.83 -16.64
CA PHE A 378 11.02 -10.29 -16.49
C PHE A 378 10.18 -11.00 -17.56
N CYS A 379 8.88 -10.65 -17.65
CA CYS A 379 7.94 -11.25 -18.60
C CYS A 379 8.40 -11.07 -20.06
N GLN A 380 8.96 -9.91 -20.41
CA GLN A 380 9.50 -9.66 -21.74
C GLN A 380 10.74 -10.52 -22.07
N GLU A 381 11.63 -10.82 -21.12
CA GLU A 381 12.75 -11.75 -21.38
C GLU A 381 12.23 -13.19 -21.60
N VAL A 382 11.21 -13.59 -20.84
CA VAL A 382 10.51 -14.89 -20.96
C VAL A 382 9.85 -15.06 -22.33
N GLU A 383 9.08 -14.07 -22.77
CA GLU A 383 8.37 -14.10 -24.06
C GLU A 383 9.33 -14.02 -25.26
N ASN A 384 10.40 -13.23 -25.15
CA ASN A 384 11.47 -13.21 -26.16
C ASN A 384 12.19 -14.56 -26.29
N ALA A 385 12.20 -15.37 -25.24
CA ALA A 385 12.71 -16.74 -25.27
C ALA A 385 11.68 -17.78 -25.77
N GLY A 386 10.44 -17.36 -26.05
CA GLY A 386 9.38 -18.20 -26.61
C GLY A 386 8.50 -18.92 -25.59
N TYR A 387 8.58 -18.55 -24.31
CA TYR A 387 7.75 -19.10 -23.23
C TYR A 387 6.57 -18.19 -22.91
N GLN A 388 5.49 -18.77 -22.37
CA GLN A 388 4.40 -17.98 -21.79
C GLN A 388 4.87 -17.33 -20.49
N SER A 389 4.73 -16.01 -20.37
CA SER A 389 4.95 -15.30 -19.11
C SER A 389 3.68 -15.29 -18.24
N MET A 390 3.86 -15.10 -16.94
CA MET A 390 2.80 -15.03 -15.93
C MET A 390 3.32 -14.26 -14.72
N ILE A 391 2.43 -13.61 -13.96
CA ILE A 391 2.79 -12.93 -12.72
C ILE A 391 2.06 -13.58 -11.55
N TYR A 392 2.78 -13.83 -10.46
CA TYR A 392 2.21 -14.23 -9.18
C TYR A 392 2.20 -13.05 -8.19
N PHE A 393 1.11 -12.95 -7.42
CA PHE A 393 1.00 -12.04 -6.29
C PHE A 393 -0.16 -12.43 -5.37
N ASN A 394 -0.12 -11.95 -4.13
CA ASN A 394 -1.30 -11.89 -3.26
C ASN A 394 -2.12 -10.60 -3.50
N ARG A 395 -3.35 -10.55 -2.97
CA ARG A 395 -4.26 -9.39 -3.12
C ARG A 395 -3.68 -8.04 -2.64
N TYR A 396 -2.80 -8.04 -1.63
CA TYR A 396 -2.18 -6.81 -1.12
C TYR A 396 -1.21 -6.23 -2.15
N ILE A 397 -0.32 -7.08 -2.66
CA ILE A 397 0.65 -6.70 -3.70
C ILE A 397 -0.08 -6.27 -4.98
N ALA A 398 -1.12 -6.98 -5.38
CA ALA A 398 -1.95 -6.63 -6.53
C ALA A 398 -2.56 -5.22 -6.42
N TYR A 399 -3.24 -4.92 -5.31
CA TYR A 399 -4.06 -3.71 -5.19
C TYR A 399 -3.35 -2.48 -4.65
N LEU A 400 -2.23 -2.66 -3.94
CA LEU A 400 -1.54 -1.57 -3.23
C LEU A 400 -0.08 -1.40 -3.66
N ILE A 401 0.47 -2.31 -4.47
CA ILE A 401 1.85 -2.21 -4.98
C ILE A 401 1.87 -2.15 -6.51
N TYR A 402 1.24 -3.07 -7.22
CA TYR A 402 1.24 -3.03 -8.69
C TYR A 402 0.40 -1.87 -9.25
N GLU A 403 0.93 -1.22 -10.29
CA GLU A 403 0.11 -0.46 -11.24
C GLU A 403 -0.52 -1.49 -12.21
N LEU A 404 -1.60 -2.16 -11.78
CA LEU A 404 -2.14 -3.35 -12.47
C LEU A 404 -2.46 -3.13 -13.96
N SER A 405 -2.95 -1.96 -14.36
CA SER A 405 -3.16 -1.62 -15.79
C SER A 405 -1.89 -1.73 -16.63
N GLY A 406 -0.71 -1.55 -16.03
CA GLY A 406 0.59 -1.71 -16.68
C GLY A 406 1.10 -3.15 -16.77
N VAL A 407 0.35 -4.15 -16.29
CA VAL A 407 0.66 -5.59 -16.36
C VAL A 407 -0.55 -6.46 -16.74
N ALA A 408 -1.69 -5.86 -17.06
CA ALA A 408 -2.97 -6.56 -17.30
C ALA A 408 -3.02 -7.44 -18.55
N ASP A 409 -2.05 -7.32 -19.46
CA ASP A 409 -1.90 -8.20 -20.63
C ASP A 409 -1.33 -9.58 -20.27
N TYR A 410 -0.76 -9.75 -19.06
CA TYR A 410 -0.22 -11.01 -18.57
C TYR A 410 -1.26 -11.81 -17.78
N PRO A 411 -1.27 -13.16 -17.87
CA PRO A 411 -2.10 -13.97 -17.00
C PRO A 411 -1.60 -13.87 -15.55
N PHE A 412 -2.55 -13.86 -14.60
CA PHE A 412 -2.25 -13.80 -13.18
C PHE A 412 -2.44 -15.16 -12.47
N TRP A 413 -1.52 -15.45 -11.56
CA TRP A 413 -1.65 -16.49 -10.54
C TRP A 413 -1.79 -15.80 -9.17
N ILE A 414 -2.98 -15.86 -8.58
CA ILE A 414 -3.28 -15.13 -7.36
C ILE A 414 -3.18 -16.01 -6.11
N ALA A 415 -2.60 -15.47 -5.03
CA ALA A 415 -2.69 -16.03 -3.69
C ALA A 415 -3.81 -15.38 -2.87
N GLU A 416 -4.78 -16.19 -2.47
CA GLU A 416 -5.90 -15.79 -1.61
C GLU A 416 -6.47 -17.02 -0.88
N TYR A 417 -6.22 -17.15 0.42
CA TYR A 417 -6.63 -18.36 1.14
C TYR A 417 -8.08 -18.28 1.62
N GLY A 418 -8.93 -19.16 1.07
CA GLY A 418 -10.38 -19.11 1.32
C GLY A 418 -11.17 -20.31 0.79
N GLU A 419 -12.48 -20.12 0.73
CA GLU A 419 -13.43 -21.06 0.08
C GLU A 419 -13.94 -20.54 -1.27
N THR A 420 -13.89 -19.21 -1.46
CA THR A 420 -14.18 -18.50 -2.72
C THR A 420 -13.14 -17.38 -2.89
N PRO A 421 -12.77 -17.03 -4.13
CA PRO A 421 -11.91 -15.89 -4.40
C PRO A 421 -12.73 -14.58 -4.31
N GLU A 422 -12.15 -13.54 -3.70
CA GLU A 422 -12.68 -12.17 -3.68
C GLU A 422 -11.86 -11.23 -4.59
N PHE A 423 -10.75 -11.70 -5.18
CA PHE A 423 -10.00 -10.91 -6.15
C PHE A 423 -10.87 -10.56 -7.37
N TYR A 424 -11.01 -9.26 -7.64
CA TYR A 424 -11.90 -8.66 -8.63
C TYR A 424 -11.44 -8.80 -10.09
N TYR A 425 -10.15 -8.63 -10.39
CA TYR A 425 -9.67 -8.69 -11.77
C TYR A 425 -9.51 -10.13 -12.26
N ASP A 426 -9.39 -10.32 -13.57
CA ASP A 426 -9.23 -11.63 -14.19
C ASP A 426 -7.94 -12.32 -13.73
N TYR A 427 -7.98 -13.66 -13.66
CA TYR A 427 -6.85 -14.50 -13.25
C TYR A 427 -7.01 -15.92 -13.82
N GLN A 428 -5.88 -16.59 -14.04
CA GLN A 428 -5.85 -17.94 -14.61
C GLN A 428 -5.65 -19.02 -13.54
N ILE A 429 -4.89 -18.73 -12.48
CA ILE A 429 -4.61 -19.68 -11.40
C ILE A 429 -4.93 -19.03 -10.05
N TRP A 430 -5.54 -19.77 -9.14
CA TRP A 430 -5.80 -19.35 -7.76
C TRP A 430 -5.21 -20.35 -6.77
N GLN A 431 -4.23 -19.89 -5.98
CA GLN A 431 -3.70 -20.58 -4.81
C GLN A 431 -4.66 -20.33 -3.63
N TYR A 432 -5.44 -21.36 -3.30
CA TYR A 432 -6.57 -21.24 -2.37
C TYR A 432 -6.26 -21.74 -0.95
N THR A 433 -5.10 -22.36 -0.73
CA THR A 433 -4.58 -22.73 0.60
C THR A 433 -3.11 -23.16 0.55
N ASP A 434 -2.39 -22.87 1.63
CA ASP A 434 -1.01 -23.27 1.97
C ASP A 434 -0.89 -24.64 2.68
N SER A 435 -2.03 -25.16 3.15
CA SER A 435 -2.09 -26.25 4.14
C SER A 435 -2.75 -27.51 3.60
N GLY A 436 -2.66 -27.68 2.28
CA GLY A 436 -3.13 -28.85 1.53
C GLY A 436 -2.43 -30.15 1.92
N LYS A 437 -3.00 -31.26 1.45
CA LYS A 437 -2.39 -32.59 1.56
C LYS A 437 -2.62 -33.37 0.27
N VAL A 438 -1.52 -33.91 -0.25
CA VAL A 438 -1.45 -34.71 -1.47
C VAL A 438 -0.58 -35.92 -1.19
N ASN A 439 -1.03 -37.11 -1.59
CA ASN A 439 -0.26 -38.34 -1.47
C ASN A 439 1.03 -38.26 -2.30
N GLY A 440 2.16 -38.65 -1.72
CA GLY A 440 3.48 -38.47 -2.32
C GLY A 440 4.22 -37.20 -1.90
N ILE A 441 3.56 -36.25 -1.26
CA ILE A 441 4.19 -35.07 -0.65
C ILE A 441 4.17 -35.21 0.88
N ASN A 442 5.28 -34.89 1.54
CA ASN A 442 5.41 -34.98 2.99
C ASN A 442 5.19 -33.61 3.64
N GLY A 443 4.09 -33.47 4.39
CA GLY A 443 3.75 -32.23 5.09
C GLY A 443 2.60 -31.45 4.42
N PRO A 444 2.42 -30.16 4.77
CA PRO A 444 1.52 -29.28 4.04
C PRO A 444 2.08 -28.98 2.63
N VAL A 445 1.18 -28.66 1.71
CA VAL A 445 1.52 -28.20 0.36
C VAL A 445 0.49 -27.18 -0.11
N ASP A 446 0.98 -26.20 -0.85
CA ASP A 446 0.22 -25.15 -1.48
C ASP A 446 -0.63 -25.74 -2.62
N MET A 447 -1.92 -25.40 -2.65
CA MET A 447 -2.92 -25.98 -3.55
C MET A 447 -3.54 -24.93 -4.46
N ASN A 448 -3.62 -25.27 -5.75
CA ASN A 448 -4.02 -24.37 -6.80
C ASN A 448 -5.20 -24.93 -7.60
N ILE A 449 -6.10 -24.06 -8.05
CA ILE A 449 -7.03 -24.36 -9.14
C ILE A 449 -6.71 -23.45 -10.32
N ARG A 450 -6.52 -24.04 -11.50
CA ARG A 450 -6.42 -23.33 -12.77
C ARG A 450 -7.79 -23.31 -13.44
N LEU A 451 -8.19 -22.15 -13.93
CA LEU A 451 -9.46 -21.89 -14.59
C LEU A 451 -9.17 -21.44 -16.03
N THR A 452 -9.77 -22.14 -17.00
CA THR A 452 -9.60 -21.85 -18.43
C THR A 452 -10.99 -21.73 -19.08
N PRO A 453 -11.50 -20.51 -19.32
CA PRO A 453 -12.70 -20.27 -20.12
C PRO A 453 -12.57 -20.87 -21.53
N GLN A 454 -13.69 -21.31 -22.12
CA GLN A 454 -13.79 -21.93 -23.45
C GLN A 454 -14.26 -20.97 -24.55
#